data_AF-A0A7H8TJA8-F1
#
_entry.id   AF-A0A7H8TJA8-F1
#
_cell.length_a   1.000
_cell.length_b   1.000
_cell.length_c   1.000
_cell.angle_alpha   90.00
_cell.angle_beta   90.00
_cell.angle_gamma   90.00
#
_symmetry.space_group_name_H-M   'P 1'
#
loop_
_entity.id
_entity.type
_entity.pdbx_description
1 polymer ?
#
loop_
_entity_poly.entity_id
_entity_poly.type
_entity_poly.pdbx_seq_one_letter_code
_entity_poly.pdbx_strand_id
1 'polypeptide(L)'
;MPLGLLLRRLKGASGSAAGTTLPIPTGAGVIGREVLDPVNQPLGAAEVTVKELRSHRFSARGTTDPYGVFLALVPPGKYSVRTVAEGMEPHSETVEVVAESGLSLQRVWLQPARQVELPVPGTWLFDPPHTAIRFIAKHVGMAHVHGRFERFEGGIQVTQDVSSSSVHVRIDASSITTGNRTRDAHLRSADFLDVDNFPYIEFQSTRFAYRGGSKWSLLGTLTMHGVSRSVSLDTTYLGMVNGGYGEELRCAALARTELHREDYTLNWRSMLARGIAVVGPTVQLELDVQAMYHTHDTPTPPQ
;
A
#
# COMPACT_ATOMS: atom_id res chain seq x y z
N MET A 1 -25.83 47.06 69.71
CA MET A 1 -24.51 46.74 69.12
C MET A 1 -24.72 46.58 67.62
N PRO A 2 -24.05 47.38 66.77
CA PRO A 2 -24.35 47.55 65.35
C PRO A 2 -23.60 46.50 64.50
N LEU A 3 -24.01 46.29 63.25
CA LEU A 3 -23.08 46.17 62.12
C LEU A 3 -23.87 46.21 60.80
N GLY A 4 -23.74 47.33 60.07
CA GLY A 4 -24.18 47.43 58.69
C GLY A 4 -23.17 46.75 57.77
N LEU A 5 -23.63 45.90 56.86
CA LEU A 5 -22.80 45.39 55.77
C LEU A 5 -23.01 46.24 54.51
N LEU A 6 -21.93 46.92 54.12
CA LEU A 6 -21.78 47.60 52.84
C LEU A 6 -21.90 46.60 51.68
N LEU A 7 -22.84 46.86 50.77
CA LEU A 7 -22.85 46.30 49.41
C LEU A 7 -21.67 46.88 48.61
N ARG A 8 -20.63 46.08 48.41
CA ARG A 8 -19.52 46.43 47.51
C ARG A 8 -19.89 45.97 46.09
N ARG A 9 -20.31 46.92 45.25
CA ARG A 9 -20.40 46.76 43.79
C ARG A 9 -19.03 46.35 43.25
N LEU A 10 -18.87 45.10 42.83
CA LEU A 10 -17.75 44.67 42.00
C LEU A 10 -17.98 45.20 40.58
N LYS A 11 -17.21 46.22 40.22
CA LYS A 11 -17.07 46.71 38.84
C LYS A 11 -16.61 45.55 37.95
N GLY A 12 -17.27 45.37 36.82
CA GLY A 12 -16.86 44.42 35.79
C GLY A 12 -15.44 44.71 35.32
N ALA A 13 -14.56 43.74 35.49
CA ALA A 13 -13.29 43.69 34.78
C ALA A 13 -13.52 42.91 33.50
N SER A 14 -13.34 43.59 32.37
CA SER A 14 -13.24 42.99 31.04
C SER A 14 -12.06 42.01 31.02
N GLY A 15 -12.36 40.71 31.12
CA GLY A 15 -11.37 39.66 30.94
C GLY A 15 -10.92 39.61 29.48
N SER A 16 -9.74 40.16 29.21
CA SER A 16 -8.95 39.80 28.03
C SER A 16 -8.64 38.30 28.12
N ALA A 17 -9.11 37.52 27.14
CA ALA A 17 -8.79 36.11 27.04
C ALA A 17 -7.27 35.97 26.84
N ALA A 18 -6.57 35.52 27.88
CA ALA A 18 -5.16 35.17 27.80
C ALA A 18 -5.01 34.00 26.82
N GLY A 19 -4.49 34.27 25.63
CA GLY A 19 -4.14 33.23 24.67
C GLY A 19 -3.05 32.35 25.24
N THR A 20 -3.35 31.07 25.47
CA THR A 20 -2.37 30.08 25.89
C THR A 20 -1.39 29.83 24.75
N THR A 21 -0.14 30.24 24.90
CA THR A 21 0.92 29.96 23.91
C THR A 21 1.49 28.57 24.17
N LEU A 22 1.62 27.76 23.11
CA LEU A 22 2.33 26.49 23.18
C LEU A 22 3.83 26.79 23.43
N PRO A 23 4.48 26.25 24.47
CA PRO A 23 5.89 26.51 24.70
C PRO A 23 6.74 25.81 23.63
N ILE A 24 7.36 26.59 22.75
CA ILE A 24 8.27 26.10 21.71
C ILE A 24 9.69 26.07 22.29
N PRO A 25 10.39 24.92 22.29
CA PRO A 25 11.77 24.84 22.73
C PRO A 25 12.68 25.81 21.95
N THR A 26 13.64 26.42 22.61
CA THR A 26 14.62 27.32 21.98
C THR A 26 15.30 26.63 20.81
N GLY A 27 15.32 27.29 19.65
CA GLY A 27 15.90 26.76 18.42
C GLY A 27 15.01 25.78 17.64
N ALA A 28 13.84 25.37 18.14
CA ALA A 28 12.87 24.60 17.36
C ALA A 28 11.96 25.53 16.53
N GLY A 29 11.44 25.02 15.42
CA GLY A 29 10.32 25.61 14.69
C GLY A 29 9.11 24.70 14.72
N VAL A 30 8.00 25.18 14.15
CA VAL A 30 6.72 24.46 14.17
C VAL A 30 6.21 24.20 12.76
N ILE A 31 5.73 22.98 12.52
CA ILE A 31 4.89 22.65 11.38
C ILE A 31 3.49 22.44 11.92
N GLY A 32 2.59 23.39 11.61
CA GLY A 32 1.17 23.28 11.92
C GLY A 32 0.34 23.07 10.66
N ARG A 33 -0.58 22.11 10.70
CA ARG A 33 -1.48 21.78 9.59
C ARG A 33 -2.92 21.75 10.07
N GLU A 34 -3.79 22.42 9.33
CA GLU A 34 -5.24 22.26 9.40
C GLU A 34 -5.66 21.56 8.10
N VAL A 35 -5.96 20.27 8.17
CA VAL A 35 -6.34 19.46 7.01
C VAL A 35 -7.84 19.56 6.85
N LEU A 36 -8.26 19.93 5.65
CA LEU A 36 -9.65 20.18 5.29
C LEU A 36 -10.04 19.26 4.13
N ASP A 37 -11.31 18.88 4.12
CA ASP A 37 -11.95 18.24 2.99
C ASP A 37 -12.30 19.30 1.89
N PRO A 38 -12.84 18.88 0.73
CA PRO A 38 -13.16 19.78 -0.39
C PRO A 38 -14.32 20.74 -0.09
N VAL A 39 -15.12 20.47 0.94
CA VAL A 39 -16.23 21.30 1.39
C VAL A 39 -15.89 22.12 2.64
N ASN A 40 -14.59 22.24 2.96
CA ASN A 40 -14.03 23.00 4.09
C ASN A 40 -14.36 22.45 5.48
N GLN A 41 -14.67 21.16 5.62
CA GLN A 41 -14.77 20.53 6.94
C GLN A 41 -13.40 20.01 7.40
N PRO A 42 -13.08 20.13 8.70
CA PRO A 42 -11.86 19.55 9.24
C PRO A 42 -11.83 18.04 9.11
N LEU A 43 -10.70 17.53 8.62
CA LEU A 43 -10.51 16.11 8.33
C LEU A 43 -9.67 15.45 9.41
N GLY A 44 -10.32 14.76 10.34
CA GLY A 44 -9.65 13.98 11.37
C GLY A 44 -9.05 12.67 10.87
N ALA A 45 -8.11 12.12 11.65
CA ALA A 45 -7.42 10.86 11.35
C ALA A 45 -6.62 10.84 10.02
N ALA A 46 -6.38 12.00 9.40
CA ALA A 46 -5.48 12.10 8.26
C ALA A 46 -4.05 11.88 8.73
N GLU A 47 -3.34 10.94 8.11
CA GLU A 47 -1.94 10.66 8.43
C GLU A 47 -1.04 11.76 7.85
N VAL A 48 -0.27 12.41 8.72
CA VAL A 48 0.72 13.42 8.36
C VAL A 48 2.11 12.89 8.66
N THR A 49 2.95 12.88 7.62
CA THR A 49 4.35 12.47 7.69
C THR A 49 5.26 13.64 7.35
N VAL A 50 6.23 13.92 8.22
CA VAL A 50 7.25 14.96 8.02
C VAL A 50 8.62 14.31 7.85
N LYS A 51 9.23 14.50 6.69
CA LYS A 51 10.58 14.01 6.38
C LYS A 51 11.52 15.16 6.08
N GLU A 52 12.72 15.14 6.66
CA GLU A 52 13.76 16.09 6.31
C GLU A 52 14.22 15.86 4.86
N LEU A 53 14.26 16.92 4.05
CA LEU A 53 14.41 16.79 2.59
C LEU A 53 15.81 16.28 2.17
N ARG A 54 16.86 16.60 2.94
CA ARG A 54 18.24 16.20 2.62
C ARG A 54 18.56 14.77 3.06
N SER A 55 18.13 14.40 4.27
CA SER A 55 18.46 13.11 4.87
C SER A 55 17.40 12.04 4.58
N HIS A 56 16.22 12.43 4.11
CA HIS A 56 15.01 11.62 4.02
C HIS A 56 14.58 10.96 5.33
N ARG A 57 15.16 11.38 6.47
CA ARG A 57 14.84 10.86 7.79
C ARG A 57 13.49 11.41 8.24
N PHE A 58 12.69 10.55 8.87
CA PHE A 58 11.44 10.98 9.50
C PHE A 58 11.75 11.86 10.71
N SER A 59 11.15 13.05 10.73
CA SER A 59 11.25 13.97 11.86
C SER A 59 9.97 13.97 12.70
N ALA A 60 8.82 13.69 12.10
CA ALA A 60 7.55 13.46 12.80
C ALA A 60 6.60 12.61 11.95
N ARG A 61 5.71 11.86 12.62
CA ARG A 61 4.59 11.15 12.01
C ARG A 61 3.45 11.12 13.02
N GLY A 62 2.24 11.36 12.56
CA GLY A 62 1.04 11.30 13.40
C GLY A 62 -0.22 11.42 12.57
N THR A 63 -1.35 11.52 13.24
CA THR A 63 -2.65 11.77 12.61
C THR A 63 -3.19 13.12 13.03
N THR A 64 -4.03 13.72 12.19
CA THR A 64 -4.82 14.88 12.60
C THR A 64 -5.82 14.50 13.67
N ASP A 65 -6.06 15.43 14.59
CA ASP A 65 -7.12 15.31 15.59
C ASP A 65 -8.52 15.45 14.95
N PRO A 66 -9.63 15.28 15.70
CA PRO A 66 -10.98 15.43 15.15
C PRO A 66 -11.30 16.82 14.56
N TYR A 67 -10.47 17.83 14.82
CA TYR A 67 -10.56 19.18 14.28
C TYR A 67 -9.60 19.40 13.11
N GLY A 68 -9.07 18.33 12.52
CA GLY A 68 -8.18 18.38 11.36
C GLY A 68 -6.79 18.93 11.67
N VAL A 69 -6.42 19.10 12.94
CA VAL A 69 -5.16 19.74 13.32
C VAL A 69 -4.05 18.71 13.52
N PHE A 70 -2.90 18.98 12.94
CA PHE A 70 -1.63 18.30 13.22
C PHE A 70 -0.55 19.33 13.56
N LEU A 71 0.22 19.06 14.61
CA LEU A 71 1.34 19.90 15.05
C LEU A 71 2.60 19.06 15.24
N ALA A 72 3.72 19.54 14.73
CA ALA A 72 5.03 18.96 14.99
C ALA A 72 6.06 20.06 15.28
N LEU A 73 6.86 19.84 16.32
CA LEU A 73 8.05 20.63 16.61
C LEU A 73 9.25 19.97 15.95
N VAL A 74 9.96 20.71 15.10
CA VAL A 74 11.11 20.17 14.35
C VAL A 74 12.25 21.19 14.31
N PRO A 75 13.51 20.74 14.16
CA PRO A 75 14.63 21.64 13.93
C PRO A 75 14.42 22.52 12.68
N PRO A 76 15.09 23.68 12.58
CA PRO A 76 15.04 24.51 11.38
C PRO A 76 15.61 23.75 10.18
N GLY A 77 14.98 23.89 9.02
CA GLY A 77 15.37 23.16 7.82
C GLY A 77 14.25 23.02 6.79
N LYS A 78 14.51 22.27 5.73
CA LYS A 78 13.53 21.99 4.67
C LYS A 78 12.98 20.59 4.83
N TYR A 79 11.66 20.47 4.78
CA TYR A 79 10.92 19.23 5.02
C TYR A 79 9.97 18.94 3.86
N SER A 80 9.83 17.67 3.52
CA SER A 80 8.68 17.18 2.77
C SER A 80 7.60 16.79 3.77
N VAL A 81 6.43 17.42 3.65
CA VAL A 81 5.24 17.09 4.44
C VAL A 81 4.26 16.40 3.51
N ARG A 82 3.88 15.17 3.87
CA ARG A 82 2.91 14.36 3.14
C ARG A 82 1.70 14.09 4.00
N THR A 83 0.53 14.44 3.50
CA THR A 83 -0.77 14.24 4.15
C THR A 83 -1.58 13.23 3.35
N VAL A 84 -2.09 12.20 4.02
CA VAL A 84 -2.91 11.14 3.43
C VAL A 84 -4.16 10.96 4.26
N ALA A 85 -5.31 10.86 3.61
CA ALA A 85 -6.54 10.47 4.26
C ALA A 85 -7.29 9.46 3.38
N GLU A 86 -8.12 8.65 4.00
CA GLU A 86 -8.95 7.67 3.29
C GLU A 86 -9.88 8.39 2.30
N GLY A 87 -9.96 7.87 1.07
CA GLY A 87 -10.79 8.46 0.01
C GLY A 87 -10.26 9.74 -0.63
N MET A 88 -9.10 10.25 -0.20
CA MET A 88 -8.52 11.51 -0.67
C MET A 88 -7.23 11.30 -1.48
N GLU A 89 -6.91 12.22 -2.39
CA GLU A 89 -5.60 12.25 -3.06
C GLU A 89 -4.51 12.63 -2.04
N PRO A 90 -3.39 11.88 -1.97
CA PRO A 90 -2.26 12.27 -1.14
C PRO A 90 -1.73 13.65 -1.53
N HIS A 91 -1.67 14.56 -0.57
CA HIS A 91 -1.06 15.87 -0.76
C HIS A 91 0.39 15.83 -0.28
N SER A 92 1.30 16.40 -1.06
CA SER A 92 2.71 16.53 -0.67
C SER A 92 3.24 17.92 -1.00
N GLU A 93 3.92 18.53 -0.05
CA GLU A 93 4.50 19.86 -0.18
C GLU A 93 5.89 19.93 0.46
N THR A 94 6.64 20.97 0.10
CA THR A 94 7.92 21.29 0.74
C THR A 94 7.76 22.50 1.63
N VAL A 95 8.21 22.38 2.87
CA VAL A 95 8.06 23.39 3.92
C VAL A 95 9.43 23.78 4.44
N GLU A 96 9.69 25.07 4.52
CA GLU A 96 10.89 25.61 5.18
C GLU A 96 10.51 26.03 6.60
N VAL A 97 11.17 25.44 7.59
CA VAL A 97 10.96 25.70 9.00
C VAL A 97 12.09 26.58 9.52
N VAL A 98 11.72 27.68 10.16
CA VAL A 98 12.64 28.62 10.80
C VAL A 98 12.53 28.49 12.32
N ALA A 99 13.65 28.63 13.02
CA ALA A 99 13.67 28.63 14.49
C ALA A 99 12.76 29.71 15.05
N GLU A 100 12.09 29.42 16.16
CA GLU A 100 11.29 30.39 16.93
C GLU A 100 10.15 31.01 16.09
N SER A 101 9.75 30.32 15.03
CA SER A 101 8.51 30.62 14.32
C SER A 101 7.32 30.39 15.26
N GLY A 102 6.46 31.40 15.39
CA GLY A 102 5.22 31.26 16.14
C GLY A 102 4.32 30.17 15.54
N LEU A 103 3.35 29.69 16.33
CA LEU A 103 2.38 28.69 15.87
C LEU A 103 1.56 29.24 14.70
N SER A 104 1.70 28.63 13.52
CA SER A 104 0.87 28.92 12.35
C SER A 104 0.30 27.61 11.80
N LEU A 105 -1.03 27.54 11.70
CA LEU A 105 -1.72 26.44 11.03
C LEU A 105 -1.86 26.79 9.55
N GLN A 106 -1.12 26.08 8.70
CA GLN A 106 -1.29 26.17 7.27
C GLN A 106 -2.41 25.22 6.86
N ARG A 107 -3.35 25.73 6.06
CA ARG A 107 -4.49 24.96 5.57
C ARG A 107 -4.08 24.08 4.41
N VAL A 108 -4.50 22.82 4.45
CA VAL A 108 -4.28 21.84 3.39
C VAL A 108 -5.63 21.27 2.98
N TRP A 109 -6.10 21.64 1.79
CA TRP A 109 -7.29 21.05 1.20
C TRP A 109 -6.90 19.79 0.44
N LEU A 110 -7.38 18.65 0.93
CA LEU A 110 -7.27 17.42 0.16
C LEU A 110 -8.36 17.39 -0.91
N GLN A 111 -8.01 16.88 -2.08
CA GLN A 111 -8.98 16.61 -3.15
C GLN A 111 -9.51 15.19 -3.01
N PRO A 112 -10.76 14.90 -3.41
CA PRO A 112 -11.23 13.54 -3.49
C PRO A 112 -10.30 12.74 -4.40
N ALA A 113 -9.93 11.54 -3.99
CA ALA A 113 -9.27 10.62 -4.91
C ALA A 113 -10.16 10.46 -6.14
N ARG A 114 -9.61 10.69 -7.34
CA ARG A 114 -10.33 10.38 -8.58
C ARG A 114 -10.82 8.93 -8.47
N GLN A 115 -12.14 8.73 -8.45
CA GLN A 115 -12.70 7.40 -8.52
C GLN A 115 -12.28 6.82 -9.86
N VAL A 116 -11.39 5.84 -9.80
CA VAL A 116 -10.95 5.12 -10.97
C VAL A 116 -12.13 4.29 -11.43
N GLU A 117 -12.56 4.50 -12.67
CA GLU A 117 -13.69 3.78 -13.25
C GLU A 117 -13.43 2.27 -13.19
N LEU A 118 -14.31 1.56 -12.49
CA LEU A 118 -14.18 0.13 -12.23
C LEU A 118 -14.38 -0.67 -13.52
N PRO A 119 -13.76 -1.85 -13.64
CA PRO A 119 -13.92 -2.68 -14.81
C PRO A 119 -15.40 -3.01 -15.05
N VAL A 120 -15.80 -3.00 -16.32
CA VAL A 120 -17.16 -3.44 -16.69
C VAL A 120 -17.36 -4.92 -16.33
N PRO A 121 -18.59 -5.32 -15.94
CA PRO A 121 -18.90 -6.72 -15.67
C PRO A 121 -18.61 -7.63 -16.87
N GLY A 122 -18.07 -8.81 -16.60
CA GLY A 122 -17.71 -9.81 -17.60
C GLY A 122 -16.40 -10.52 -17.27
N THR A 123 -15.91 -11.30 -18.22
CA THR A 123 -14.67 -12.06 -18.07
C THR A 123 -13.51 -11.24 -18.59
N TRP A 124 -12.43 -11.18 -17.82
CA TRP A 124 -11.17 -10.55 -18.20
C TRP A 124 -10.07 -11.60 -18.12
N LEU A 125 -9.34 -11.82 -19.21
CA LEU A 125 -8.22 -12.77 -19.24
C LEU A 125 -6.92 -12.03 -18.96
N PHE A 126 -5.98 -12.66 -18.24
CA PHE A 126 -4.64 -12.07 -18.11
C PHE A 126 -3.97 -11.93 -19.48
N ASP A 127 -3.20 -10.86 -19.64
CA ASP A 127 -2.33 -10.62 -20.78
C ASP A 127 -0.91 -11.05 -20.40
N PRO A 128 -0.44 -12.26 -20.77
CA PRO A 128 0.81 -12.81 -20.26
C PRO A 128 2.05 -11.96 -20.60
N PRO A 129 2.21 -11.40 -21.83
CA PRO A 129 3.29 -10.46 -22.13
C PRO A 129 3.38 -9.22 -21.22
N HIS A 130 2.25 -8.78 -20.65
CA HIS A 130 2.18 -7.57 -19.82
C HIS A 130 1.81 -7.84 -18.36
N THR A 131 1.77 -9.12 -17.97
CA THR A 131 1.54 -9.55 -16.60
C THR A 131 2.80 -10.18 -16.05
N ALA A 132 3.21 -9.81 -14.84
CA ALA A 132 4.39 -10.34 -14.20
C ALA A 132 4.10 -10.74 -12.76
N ILE A 133 4.46 -11.98 -12.42
CA ILE A 133 4.40 -12.51 -11.04
C ILE A 133 5.84 -12.61 -10.55
N ARG A 134 6.27 -11.63 -9.74
CA ARG A 134 7.65 -11.54 -9.24
C ARG A 134 7.71 -11.81 -7.75
N PHE A 135 8.85 -12.30 -7.31
CA PHE A 135 9.16 -12.48 -5.91
C PHE A 135 10.56 -11.97 -5.57
N ILE A 136 10.71 -11.56 -4.31
CA ILE A 136 11.96 -11.09 -3.74
C ILE A 136 12.20 -11.85 -2.45
N ALA A 137 13.29 -12.61 -2.39
CA ALA A 137 13.70 -13.33 -1.20
C ALA A 137 15.01 -12.75 -0.66
N LYS A 138 15.13 -12.61 0.67
CA LYS A 138 16.39 -12.16 1.30
C LYS A 138 17.41 -13.29 1.28
N HIS A 139 18.67 -12.97 0.95
CA HIS A 139 19.80 -13.88 0.94
C HIS A 139 20.83 -13.43 1.99
N VAL A 140 21.01 -14.27 3.03
CA VAL A 140 21.93 -14.10 4.16
C VAL A 140 21.76 -12.75 4.88
N GLY A 141 20.55 -12.19 4.86
CA GLY A 141 20.24 -10.89 5.48
C GLY A 141 20.91 -9.67 4.82
N MET A 142 21.66 -9.86 3.73
CA MET A 142 22.45 -8.79 3.09
C MET A 142 22.01 -8.49 1.65
N ALA A 143 21.67 -9.53 0.87
CA ALA A 143 21.34 -9.40 -0.55
C ALA A 143 19.89 -9.81 -0.83
N HIS A 144 19.38 -9.46 -2.01
CA HIS A 144 18.07 -9.90 -2.50
C HIS A 144 18.24 -10.83 -3.71
N VAL A 145 17.50 -11.92 -3.69
CA VAL A 145 17.30 -12.78 -4.86
C VAL A 145 15.96 -12.42 -5.46
N HIS A 146 16.00 -11.94 -6.70
CA HIS A 146 14.82 -11.66 -7.48
C HIS A 146 14.49 -12.88 -8.34
N GLY A 147 13.22 -13.22 -8.43
CA GLY A 147 12.74 -14.21 -9.36
C GLY A 147 11.33 -13.92 -9.83
N ARG A 148 10.86 -14.75 -10.76
CA ARG A 148 9.53 -14.66 -11.35
C ARG A 148 9.05 -16.04 -11.80
N PHE A 149 7.77 -16.14 -12.07
CA PHE A 149 7.19 -17.24 -12.84
C PHE A 149 6.85 -16.75 -14.24
N GLU A 150 7.25 -17.52 -15.25
CA GLU A 150 7.10 -17.13 -16.66
C GLU A 150 5.84 -17.68 -17.32
N ARG A 151 5.19 -18.69 -16.72
CA ARG A 151 3.99 -19.30 -17.27
C ARG A 151 2.87 -19.35 -16.24
N PHE A 152 1.74 -18.79 -16.60
CA PHE A 152 0.52 -18.77 -15.81
C PHE A 152 -0.69 -18.58 -16.73
N GLU A 153 -1.85 -18.94 -16.22
CA GLU A 153 -3.14 -18.73 -16.87
C GLU A 153 -4.19 -18.33 -15.85
N GLY A 154 -5.32 -17.84 -16.34
CA GLY A 154 -6.46 -17.47 -15.52
C GLY A 154 -7.02 -16.11 -15.92
N GLY A 155 -7.76 -15.53 -14.99
CA GLY A 155 -8.43 -14.27 -15.24
C GLY A 155 -9.27 -13.79 -14.08
N ILE A 156 -10.08 -12.78 -14.37
CA ILE A 156 -10.93 -12.05 -13.45
C ILE A 156 -12.36 -12.12 -13.96
N GLN A 157 -13.26 -12.63 -13.15
CA GLN A 157 -14.69 -12.52 -13.37
C GLN A 157 -15.19 -11.30 -12.61
N VAL A 158 -15.56 -10.25 -13.33
CA VAL A 158 -16.11 -9.02 -12.76
C VAL A 158 -17.62 -9.10 -12.78
N THR A 159 -18.26 -8.80 -11.65
CA THR A 159 -19.73 -8.73 -11.55
C THR A 159 -20.20 -7.28 -11.39
N GLN A 160 -21.52 -7.04 -11.45
CA GLN A 160 -22.08 -5.71 -11.21
C GLN A 160 -21.69 -5.15 -9.84
N ASP A 161 -21.67 -6.01 -8.82
CA ASP A 161 -21.06 -5.71 -7.53
C ASP A 161 -19.61 -6.18 -7.54
N VAL A 162 -18.68 -5.24 -7.65
CA VAL A 162 -17.24 -5.55 -7.72
C VAL A 162 -16.76 -6.34 -6.50
N SER A 163 -17.40 -6.18 -5.33
CA SER A 163 -17.01 -6.93 -4.12
C SER A 163 -17.27 -8.44 -4.23
N SER A 164 -18.19 -8.83 -5.11
CA SER A 164 -18.56 -10.21 -5.44
C SER A 164 -17.80 -10.77 -6.66
N SER A 165 -16.83 -10.03 -7.20
CA SER A 165 -15.97 -10.48 -8.30
C SER A 165 -14.95 -11.51 -7.83
N SER A 166 -14.40 -12.29 -8.77
CA SER A 166 -13.42 -13.33 -8.45
C SER A 166 -12.22 -13.33 -9.38
N VAL A 167 -11.06 -13.67 -8.84
CA VAL A 167 -9.79 -13.91 -9.56
C VAL A 167 -9.43 -15.37 -9.38
N HIS A 168 -9.02 -16.01 -10.48
CA HIS A 168 -8.39 -17.31 -10.48
C HIS A 168 -7.08 -17.21 -11.25
N VAL A 169 -5.98 -17.70 -10.67
CA VAL A 169 -4.70 -17.85 -11.37
C VAL A 169 -4.11 -19.22 -11.08
N ARG A 170 -3.61 -19.87 -12.13
CA ARG A 170 -2.86 -21.12 -12.06
C ARG A 170 -1.48 -20.88 -12.68
N ILE A 171 -0.45 -21.07 -11.88
CA ILE A 171 0.95 -20.79 -12.23
C ILE A 171 1.66 -22.13 -12.37
N ASP A 172 2.38 -22.33 -13.48
CA ASP A 172 3.25 -23.48 -13.64
C ASP A 172 4.50 -23.30 -12.77
N ALA A 173 4.63 -24.13 -11.73
CA ALA A 173 5.70 -24.04 -10.75
C ALA A 173 7.08 -24.28 -11.40
N SER A 174 7.14 -25.06 -12.49
CA SER A 174 8.39 -25.30 -13.23
C SER A 174 8.86 -24.07 -14.03
N SER A 175 8.01 -23.05 -14.21
CA SER A 175 8.37 -21.80 -14.87
C SER A 175 9.15 -20.82 -13.99
N ILE A 176 9.47 -21.20 -12.75
CA ILE A 176 10.29 -20.37 -11.85
C ILE A 176 11.65 -20.07 -12.48
N THR A 177 12.08 -18.81 -12.41
CA THR A 177 13.42 -18.39 -12.80
C THR A 177 13.94 -17.30 -11.88
N THR A 178 15.23 -17.39 -11.56
CA THR A 178 15.98 -16.38 -10.81
C THR A 178 17.19 -15.89 -11.62
N GLY A 179 17.24 -16.23 -12.91
CA GLY A 179 18.39 -15.99 -13.79
C GLY A 179 19.60 -16.88 -13.52
N ASN A 180 19.50 -17.86 -12.61
CA ASN A 180 20.58 -18.80 -12.28
C ASN A 180 20.09 -20.24 -12.45
N ARG A 181 20.55 -20.91 -13.51
CA ARG A 181 20.10 -22.25 -13.88
C ARG A 181 20.24 -23.30 -12.77
N THR A 182 21.35 -23.28 -12.02
CA THR A 182 21.58 -24.24 -10.93
C THR A 182 20.60 -24.02 -9.78
N ARG A 183 20.37 -22.76 -9.40
CA ARG A 183 19.38 -22.43 -8.37
C ARG A 183 17.97 -22.76 -8.84
N ASP A 184 17.63 -22.45 -10.08
CA ASP A 184 16.30 -22.73 -10.65
C ASP A 184 16.02 -24.24 -10.71
N ALA A 185 17.02 -25.05 -11.08
CA ALA A 185 16.90 -26.51 -11.04
C ALA A 185 16.64 -27.02 -9.61
N HIS A 186 17.31 -26.45 -8.62
CA HIS A 186 17.11 -26.80 -7.22
C HIS A 186 15.74 -26.37 -6.69
N LEU A 187 15.29 -25.15 -7.02
CA LEU A 187 13.96 -24.66 -6.62
C LEU A 187 12.82 -25.53 -7.18
N ARG A 188 13.03 -26.18 -8.32
CA ARG A 188 12.04 -27.11 -8.91
C ARG A 188 12.05 -28.50 -8.28
N SER A 189 13.15 -28.91 -7.67
CA SER A 189 13.32 -30.26 -7.15
C SER A 189 12.43 -30.57 -5.93
N ALA A 190 12.34 -31.85 -5.57
CA ALA A 190 11.66 -32.33 -4.36
C ALA A 190 12.17 -31.72 -3.05
N ASP A 191 13.36 -31.12 -3.05
CA ASP A 191 13.90 -30.41 -1.88
C ASP A 191 13.25 -29.00 -1.69
N PHE A 192 12.46 -28.53 -2.66
CA PHE A 192 11.78 -27.24 -2.60
C PHE A 192 10.35 -27.28 -3.19
N LEU A 193 10.07 -26.79 -4.40
CA LEU A 193 8.69 -26.75 -4.94
C LEU A 193 8.15 -28.12 -5.34
N ASP A 194 9.02 -29.12 -5.52
CA ASP A 194 8.66 -30.48 -5.92
C ASP A 194 7.69 -30.50 -7.11
N VAL A 195 8.11 -29.88 -8.22
CA VAL A 195 7.22 -29.60 -9.36
C VAL A 195 6.71 -30.84 -10.07
N ASP A 196 7.34 -32.00 -9.83
CA ASP A 196 6.88 -33.28 -10.36
C ASP A 196 5.61 -33.77 -9.63
N ASN A 197 5.50 -33.52 -8.32
CA ASN A 197 4.32 -33.86 -7.52
C ASN A 197 3.32 -32.70 -7.37
N PHE A 198 3.81 -31.46 -7.39
CA PHE A 198 3.02 -30.23 -7.24
C PHE A 198 3.30 -29.27 -8.41
N PRO A 199 2.83 -29.58 -9.63
CA PRO A 199 3.17 -28.82 -10.83
C PRO A 199 2.58 -27.41 -10.86
N TYR A 200 1.57 -27.12 -10.04
CA TYR A 200 0.84 -25.86 -10.05
C TYR A 200 0.84 -25.16 -8.69
N ILE A 201 1.00 -23.83 -8.75
CA ILE A 201 0.68 -22.91 -7.67
C ILE A 201 -0.63 -22.23 -8.07
N GLU A 202 -1.61 -22.24 -7.18
CA GLU A 202 -2.95 -21.76 -7.49
C GLU A 202 -3.42 -20.72 -6.49
N PHE A 203 -4.04 -19.65 -7.00
CA PHE A 203 -4.70 -18.68 -6.15
C PHE A 203 -6.15 -18.48 -6.59
N GLN A 204 -7.05 -18.58 -5.62
CA GLN A 204 -8.48 -18.30 -5.79
C GLN A 204 -8.93 -17.23 -4.80
N SER A 205 -9.42 -16.12 -5.32
CA SER A 205 -9.94 -15.05 -4.47
C SER A 205 -11.26 -15.44 -3.82
N THR A 206 -11.49 -14.91 -2.64
CA THR A 206 -12.76 -15.02 -1.91
C THR A 206 -13.51 -13.70 -1.83
N ARG A 207 -12.79 -12.56 -1.84
CA ARG A 207 -13.41 -11.23 -1.69
C ARG A 207 -12.50 -10.11 -2.18
N PHE A 208 -13.12 -9.13 -2.84
CA PHE A 208 -12.55 -7.79 -3.01
C PHE A 208 -13.06 -6.85 -1.92
N ALA A 209 -12.16 -6.23 -1.17
CA ALA A 209 -12.49 -5.24 -0.15
C ALA A 209 -11.95 -3.87 -0.56
N TYR A 210 -12.85 -2.89 -0.74
CA TYR A 210 -12.46 -1.52 -1.06
C TYR A 210 -11.77 -0.86 0.13
N ARG A 211 -10.67 -0.13 -0.12
CA ARG A 211 -9.86 0.57 0.90
C ARG A 211 -9.74 2.08 0.64
N GLY A 212 -10.53 2.61 -0.29
CA GLY A 212 -10.51 4.03 -0.66
C GLY A 212 -9.61 4.36 -1.85
N GLY A 213 -10.01 5.38 -2.62
CA GLY A 213 -9.33 5.79 -3.86
C GLY A 213 -9.20 4.62 -4.85
N SER A 214 -7.98 4.29 -5.23
CA SER A 214 -7.62 3.16 -6.09
C SER A 214 -7.18 1.90 -5.31
N LYS A 215 -7.29 1.90 -3.98
CA LYS A 215 -6.77 0.84 -3.13
C LYS A 215 -7.83 -0.20 -2.80
N TRP A 216 -7.41 -1.45 -2.85
CA TRP A 216 -8.23 -2.64 -2.59
C TRP A 216 -7.41 -3.66 -1.80
N SER A 217 -8.08 -4.51 -1.03
CA SER A 217 -7.49 -5.76 -0.53
C SER A 217 -8.18 -6.92 -1.26
N LEU A 218 -7.38 -7.76 -1.90
CA LEU A 218 -7.85 -9.00 -2.51
C LEU A 218 -7.53 -10.16 -1.55
N LEU A 219 -8.57 -10.72 -0.94
CA LEU A 219 -8.44 -11.88 -0.06
C LEU A 219 -8.63 -13.15 -0.88
N GLY A 220 -7.86 -14.18 -0.60
CA GLY A 220 -8.00 -15.46 -1.27
C GLY A 220 -7.22 -16.59 -0.61
N THR A 221 -7.29 -17.75 -1.23
CA THR A 221 -6.54 -18.94 -0.85
C THR A 221 -5.43 -19.15 -1.85
N LEU A 222 -4.19 -19.21 -1.36
CA LEU A 222 -3.02 -19.63 -2.13
C LEU A 222 -2.72 -21.08 -1.78
N THR A 223 -2.64 -21.93 -2.80
CA THR A 223 -2.23 -23.33 -2.70
C THR A 223 -0.87 -23.49 -3.36
N MET A 224 0.09 -23.98 -2.59
CA MET A 224 1.46 -24.22 -3.03
C MET A 224 2.01 -25.44 -2.29
N HIS A 225 2.68 -26.34 -3.03
CA HIS A 225 3.31 -27.54 -2.45
C HIS A 225 2.33 -28.37 -1.59
N GLY A 226 1.09 -28.53 -2.10
CA GLY A 226 0.02 -29.30 -1.44
C GLY A 226 -0.61 -28.63 -0.21
N VAL A 227 -0.22 -27.40 0.14
CA VAL A 227 -0.74 -26.67 1.31
C VAL A 227 -1.50 -25.43 0.87
N SER A 228 -2.72 -25.26 1.39
CA SER A 228 -3.55 -24.09 1.16
C SER A 228 -3.53 -23.14 2.37
N ARG A 229 -3.34 -21.84 2.11
CA ARG A 229 -3.34 -20.78 3.12
C ARG A 229 -4.13 -19.58 2.64
N SER A 230 -4.80 -18.92 3.58
CA SER A 230 -5.41 -17.61 3.31
C SER A 230 -4.34 -16.54 3.18
N VAL A 231 -4.41 -15.75 2.12
CA VAL A 231 -3.51 -14.63 1.86
C VAL A 231 -4.32 -13.38 1.52
N SER A 232 -3.78 -12.22 1.85
CA SER A 232 -4.33 -10.92 1.47
C SER A 232 -3.32 -10.20 0.59
N LEU A 233 -3.75 -9.74 -0.57
CA LEU A 233 -2.96 -8.91 -1.46
C LEU A 233 -3.40 -7.46 -1.34
N ASP A 234 -2.44 -6.57 -1.12
CA ASP A 234 -2.65 -5.13 -1.19
C ASP A 234 -2.60 -4.70 -2.65
N THR A 235 -3.77 -4.32 -3.17
CA THR A 235 -3.98 -4.06 -4.59
C THR A 235 -4.17 -2.57 -4.84
N THR A 236 -3.54 -2.06 -5.91
CA THR A 236 -3.77 -0.73 -6.45
C THR A 236 -4.31 -0.88 -7.87
N TYR A 237 -5.56 -0.50 -8.06
CA TYR A 237 -6.19 -0.51 -9.36
C TYR A 237 -5.73 0.71 -10.17
N LEU A 238 -5.25 0.49 -11.39
CA LEU A 238 -4.67 1.53 -12.23
C LEU A 238 -5.67 2.09 -13.26
N GLY A 239 -6.84 1.45 -13.39
CA GLY A 239 -7.91 1.86 -14.29
C GLY A 239 -8.03 1.01 -15.54
N MET A 240 -9.00 1.41 -16.36
CA MET A 240 -9.19 0.89 -17.70
C MET A 240 -8.57 1.83 -18.73
N VAL A 241 -8.04 1.25 -19.79
CA VAL A 241 -7.66 1.97 -21.00
C VAL A 241 -8.22 1.21 -22.18
N ASN A 242 -8.78 1.96 -23.12
CA ASN A 242 -9.05 1.48 -24.46
C ASN A 242 -7.85 1.88 -25.34
N GLY A 243 -7.18 0.93 -25.99
CA GLY A 243 -6.03 1.27 -26.84
C GLY A 243 -4.89 0.26 -26.95
N GLY A 244 -5.18 -1.05 -26.89
CA GLY A 244 -4.22 -2.09 -27.30
C GLY A 244 -4.19 -2.30 -28.83
N TYR A 245 -3.61 -3.42 -29.27
CA TYR A 245 -3.88 -3.94 -30.61
C TYR A 245 -5.40 -4.08 -30.80
N GLY A 246 -5.97 -3.51 -31.86
CA GLY A 246 -7.38 -3.70 -32.21
C GLY A 246 -8.43 -3.05 -31.29
N GLU A 247 -8.09 -2.02 -30.51
CA GLU A 247 -9.04 -1.33 -29.61
C GLU A 247 -9.63 -2.23 -28.50
N GLU A 248 -8.85 -3.22 -28.05
CA GLU A 248 -9.24 -4.06 -26.91
C GLU A 248 -9.29 -3.25 -25.60
N LEU A 249 -10.40 -3.40 -24.88
CA LEU A 249 -10.55 -2.86 -23.54
C LEU A 249 -9.65 -3.63 -22.56
N ARG A 250 -8.78 -2.89 -21.86
CA ARG A 250 -7.81 -3.44 -20.91
C ARG A 250 -7.95 -2.78 -19.55
N CYS A 251 -7.64 -3.52 -18.50
CA CYS A 251 -7.52 -2.99 -17.16
C CYS A 251 -6.20 -3.42 -16.54
N ALA A 252 -5.70 -2.64 -15.57
CA ALA A 252 -4.44 -2.93 -14.90
C ALA A 252 -4.51 -2.76 -13.39
N ALA A 253 -3.70 -3.54 -12.68
CA ALA A 253 -3.56 -3.46 -11.24
C ALA A 253 -2.15 -3.85 -10.79
N LEU A 254 -1.71 -3.24 -9.70
CA LEU A 254 -0.54 -3.67 -8.94
C LEU A 254 -1.02 -4.46 -7.74
N ALA A 255 -0.35 -5.55 -7.38
CA ALA A 255 -0.64 -6.25 -6.13
C ALA A 255 0.64 -6.63 -5.40
N ARG A 256 0.62 -6.56 -4.07
CA ARG A 256 1.75 -6.94 -3.21
C ARG A 256 1.28 -7.75 -2.02
N THR A 257 2.12 -8.67 -1.56
CA THR A 257 1.95 -9.33 -0.28
C THR A 257 3.29 -9.87 0.22
N GLU A 258 3.32 -10.35 1.44
CA GLU A 258 4.47 -11.03 2.03
C GLU A 258 4.05 -12.44 2.46
N LEU A 259 4.84 -13.44 2.09
CA LEU A 259 4.62 -14.83 2.44
C LEU A 259 5.78 -15.35 3.29
N HIS A 260 5.50 -16.35 4.12
CA HIS A 260 6.51 -17.14 4.79
C HIS A 260 6.56 -18.54 4.17
N ARG A 261 7.72 -18.93 3.63
CA ARG A 261 7.86 -20.23 2.92
C ARG A 261 7.51 -21.43 3.81
N GLU A 262 7.72 -21.31 5.11
CA GLU A 262 7.50 -22.39 6.09
C GLU A 262 6.01 -22.72 6.27
N ASP A 263 5.12 -21.78 5.94
CA ASP A 263 3.67 -21.98 5.96
C ASP A 263 3.20 -23.02 4.93
N TYR A 264 4.02 -23.25 3.90
CA TYR A 264 3.78 -24.15 2.77
C TYR A 264 4.73 -25.36 2.77
N THR A 265 5.22 -25.74 3.96
CA THR A 265 6.13 -26.88 4.17
C THR A 265 7.45 -26.83 3.38
N LEU A 266 7.80 -25.68 2.81
CA LEU A 266 9.09 -25.43 2.14
C LEU A 266 10.18 -25.19 3.18
N ASN A 267 10.51 -26.24 3.94
CA ASN A 267 11.37 -26.21 5.11
C ASN A 267 12.85 -26.46 4.76
N TRP A 268 13.69 -25.43 4.95
CA TRP A 268 15.10 -25.37 4.56
C TRP A 268 16.09 -26.22 5.40
N ARG A 269 15.64 -26.90 6.46
CA ARG A 269 16.54 -27.46 7.50
C ARG A 269 17.57 -28.51 7.01
N SER A 270 17.49 -29.02 5.77
CA SER A 270 18.49 -29.94 5.19
C SER A 270 19.64 -29.28 4.39
N MET A 271 19.58 -27.97 4.10
CA MET A 271 20.43 -27.37 3.04
C MET A 271 21.77 -26.76 3.48
N LEU A 272 22.11 -26.74 4.77
CA LEU A 272 23.45 -26.33 5.23
C LEU A 272 24.58 -27.26 4.71
N ALA A 273 24.24 -28.47 4.24
CA ALA A 273 25.21 -29.45 3.78
C ALA A 273 25.71 -29.26 2.33
N ARG A 274 25.12 -28.36 1.51
CA ARG A 274 25.43 -28.26 0.06
C ARG A 274 25.91 -26.89 -0.43
N GLY A 275 26.26 -25.96 0.47
CA GLY A 275 26.95 -24.71 0.09
C GLY A 275 26.12 -23.66 -0.66
N ILE A 276 24.79 -23.79 -0.69
CA ILE A 276 23.91 -22.73 -1.23
C ILE A 276 23.49 -21.84 -0.05
N ALA A 277 23.87 -20.58 -0.15
CA ALA A 277 23.74 -19.62 0.93
C ALA A 277 22.28 -19.24 1.25
N VAL A 278 22.08 -18.94 2.54
CA VAL A 278 20.83 -18.85 3.31
C VAL A 278 19.76 -17.97 2.66
N VAL A 279 18.64 -18.54 2.22
CA VAL A 279 17.43 -17.77 1.86
C VAL A 279 16.56 -17.58 3.10
N GLY A 280 16.20 -16.34 3.41
CA GLY A 280 15.33 -15.99 4.52
C GLY A 280 13.94 -16.62 4.41
N PRO A 281 13.19 -16.74 5.52
CA PRO A 281 11.87 -17.36 5.52
C PRO A 281 10.82 -16.50 4.80
N THR A 282 11.07 -15.19 4.72
CA THR A 282 10.17 -14.19 4.15
C THR A 282 10.40 -14.01 2.64
N VAL A 283 9.30 -14.04 1.88
CA VAL A 283 9.26 -13.81 0.45
C VAL A 283 8.25 -12.71 0.16
N GLN A 284 8.71 -11.60 -0.42
CA GLN A 284 7.81 -10.55 -0.90
C GLN A 284 7.32 -10.91 -2.30
N LEU A 285 6.03 -10.73 -2.56
CA LEU A 285 5.43 -10.87 -3.87
C LEU A 285 5.10 -9.50 -4.44
N GLU A 286 5.42 -9.31 -5.71
CA GLU A 286 5.05 -8.14 -6.49
C GLU A 286 4.44 -8.57 -7.82
N LEU A 287 3.19 -8.15 -8.05
CA LEU A 287 2.45 -8.46 -9.26
C LEU A 287 2.14 -7.18 -10.02
N ASP A 288 2.53 -7.15 -11.29
CA ASP A 288 2.00 -6.22 -12.29
C ASP A 288 1.00 -7.00 -13.12
N VAL A 289 -0.27 -6.62 -13.09
CA VAL A 289 -1.33 -7.36 -13.79
C VAL A 289 -1.94 -6.46 -14.85
N GLN A 290 -2.02 -6.98 -16.07
CA GLN A 290 -2.88 -6.46 -17.11
C GLN A 290 -3.85 -7.55 -17.55
N ALA A 291 -5.11 -7.18 -17.70
CA ALA A 291 -6.15 -8.08 -18.17
C ALA A 291 -6.93 -7.46 -19.33
N MET A 292 -7.33 -8.29 -20.27
CA MET A 292 -8.09 -7.93 -21.47
C MET A 292 -9.53 -8.39 -21.30
N TYR A 293 -10.48 -7.52 -21.63
CA TYR A 293 -11.88 -7.88 -21.63
C TYR A 293 -12.12 -8.95 -22.70
N HIS A 294 -12.68 -10.09 -22.28
CA HIS A 294 -12.89 -11.23 -23.15
C HIS A 294 -14.22 -11.08 -23.88
N THR A 295 -14.11 -10.95 -25.19
CA THR A 295 -15.21 -10.98 -26.16
C THR A 295 -14.98 -12.13 -27.13
N HIS A 296 -15.98 -12.44 -27.96
CA HIS A 296 -15.83 -13.44 -29.01
C HIS A 296 -14.70 -13.17 -30.02
N ASP A 297 -14.30 -11.90 -30.17
CA ASP A 297 -13.27 -11.46 -31.10
C ASP A 297 -11.91 -11.27 -30.41
N THR A 298 -11.83 -11.43 -29.09
CA THR A 298 -10.57 -11.26 -28.36
C THR A 298 -9.64 -12.39 -28.80
N PRO A 299 -8.53 -12.10 -29.50
CA PRO A 299 -7.57 -13.13 -29.88
C PRO A 299 -7.08 -13.83 -28.61
N THR A 300 -6.78 -15.13 -28.74
CA THR A 300 -6.06 -15.83 -27.68
C THR A 300 -4.80 -15.01 -27.37
N PRO A 301 -4.50 -14.70 -26.09
CA PRO A 301 -3.31 -13.92 -25.76
C PRO A 301 -2.12 -14.53 -26.50
N PRO A 302 -1.31 -13.73 -27.23
CA PRO A 302 -0.16 -14.27 -27.93
C PRO A 302 0.72 -15.02 -26.92
N GLN A 303 1.06 -16.27 -27.25
CA GLN A 303 1.91 -17.14 -26.44
C GLN A 303 3.30 -16.56 -26.26
#